data_AF-A0A5N8WGV2-F1
#
_entry.id   AF-A0A5N8WGV2-F1
#
_cell.length_a   1.000
_cell.length_b   1.000
_cell.length_c   1.000
_cell.angle_alpha   90.00
_cell.angle_beta   90.00
_cell.angle_gamma   90.00
#
_symmetry.space_group_name_H-M   'P 1'
#
loop_
_entity.id
_entity.type
_entity.pdbx_description
1 polymer ?
#
loop_
_entity_poly.entity_id
_entity_poly.type
_entity_poly.pdbx_seq_one_letter_code
_entity_poly.pdbx_strand_id
1 'polypeptide(L)'
;AVDRSGAVTPEAYAEALRTDTALACLQSANHEVGTEQPVAGVASVCRDAGVPLLVDAAQSLAWGPVEGDWSLLTASAHKWGGPSGVGLLVVRKGVRFAPQGPVDERESGRAAGFENIPAIVAAAASLRAVRAGAAQEAVRLRELTDRIRARVPRAVPDVEVVGDPVHRLPGVVTFSCLYVDGETLLHELDRAGFSVSSGSSCTSSTLVPSHVLKAMGVLSEGNVRVSLPPGTAEEDVERFLEVLPEAVSAVREKLGAPVAGPSAAVREDDALVVDSLGKRCPIPVIELAKVIGDVPVGGTVRVLSDDEAARLDIPAWCEMRGQEYVGEEPADRGSAYLVRRLS
;
A
#
# COMPACT_ATOMS: atom_id res chain seq x y z
N ALA A 1 -11.30 -8.46 -6.60
CA ALA A 1 -10.67 -7.14 -6.76
C ALA A 1 -10.80 -6.37 -5.45
N VAL A 2 -10.01 -5.31 -5.24
CA VAL A 2 -10.18 -4.36 -4.12
C VAL A 2 -10.75 -3.05 -4.66
N ASP A 3 -11.36 -2.26 -3.80
CA ASP A 3 -11.72 -0.88 -4.11
C ASP A 3 -10.53 0.08 -3.91
N ARG A 4 -10.77 1.38 -4.15
CA ARG A 4 -9.75 2.43 -3.96
C ARG A 4 -9.32 2.64 -2.50
N SER A 5 -10.11 2.15 -1.53
CA SER A 5 -9.71 2.16 -0.12
C SER A 5 -8.76 1.00 0.21
N GLY A 6 -8.63 0.03 -0.70
CA GLY A 6 -7.84 -1.19 -0.49
C GLY A 6 -8.61 -2.29 0.24
N ALA A 7 -9.94 -2.18 0.34
CA ALA A 7 -10.79 -3.20 0.92
C ALA A 7 -11.32 -4.18 -0.15
N VAL A 8 -11.40 -5.46 0.20
CA VAL A 8 -12.21 -6.44 -0.55
C VAL A 8 -13.67 -6.34 -0.13
N THR A 9 -14.58 -6.86 -0.94
CA THR A 9 -15.98 -7.06 -0.55
C THR A 9 -16.30 -8.54 -0.35
N PRO A 10 -17.21 -8.91 0.57
CA PRO A 10 -17.72 -10.28 0.67
C PRO A 10 -18.27 -10.81 -0.65
N GLU A 11 -18.92 -9.94 -1.44
CA GLU A 11 -19.48 -10.28 -2.75
C GLU A 11 -18.38 -10.68 -3.74
N ALA A 12 -17.23 -10.00 -3.74
CA ALA A 12 -16.09 -10.36 -4.58
C ALA A 12 -15.55 -11.75 -4.22
N TYR A 13 -15.64 -12.17 -2.96
CA TYR A 13 -15.35 -13.56 -2.58
C TYR A 13 -16.43 -14.51 -3.09
N ALA A 14 -17.71 -14.18 -2.92
CA ALA A 14 -18.82 -15.04 -3.36
C ALA A 14 -18.74 -15.33 -4.87
N GLU A 15 -18.38 -14.34 -5.68
CA GLU A 15 -18.21 -14.47 -7.13
C GLU A 15 -16.95 -15.28 -7.52
N ALA A 16 -15.88 -15.18 -6.73
CA ALA A 16 -14.60 -15.84 -7.02
C ALA A 16 -14.55 -17.31 -6.55
N LEU A 17 -15.36 -17.66 -5.54
CA LEU A 17 -15.43 -19.02 -5.02
C LEU A 17 -16.06 -19.97 -6.05
N ARG A 18 -15.46 -21.14 -6.21
CA ARG A 18 -15.87 -22.19 -7.13
C ARG A 18 -16.06 -23.49 -6.37
N THR A 19 -16.69 -24.47 -7.02
CA THR A 19 -16.89 -25.81 -6.43
C THR A 19 -15.58 -26.56 -6.17
N ASP A 20 -14.50 -26.17 -6.84
CA ASP A 20 -13.14 -26.74 -6.67
C ASP A 20 -12.24 -25.87 -5.79
N THR A 21 -12.75 -24.81 -5.16
CA THR A 21 -11.93 -23.95 -4.28
C THR A 21 -11.58 -24.68 -2.98
N ALA A 22 -10.29 -24.93 -2.75
CA ALA A 22 -9.81 -25.63 -1.57
C ALA A 22 -9.62 -24.76 -0.33
N LEU A 23 -9.27 -23.48 -0.51
CA LEU A 23 -8.95 -22.53 0.55
C LEU A 23 -9.13 -21.10 0.04
N ALA A 24 -9.73 -20.24 0.85
CA ALA A 24 -9.71 -18.79 0.68
C ALA A 24 -8.69 -18.17 1.65
N CYS A 25 -8.03 -17.10 1.22
CA CYS A 25 -7.05 -16.37 2.03
C CYS A 25 -7.41 -14.89 2.09
N LEU A 26 -7.27 -14.27 3.26
CA LEU A 26 -7.51 -12.84 3.46
C LEU A 26 -6.60 -12.30 4.57
N GLN A 27 -5.87 -11.21 4.32
CA GLN A 27 -5.23 -10.48 5.42
C GLN A 27 -6.31 -9.77 6.26
N SER A 28 -6.16 -9.68 7.58
CA SER A 28 -7.12 -8.96 8.43
C SER A 28 -7.01 -7.45 8.28
N ALA A 29 -5.82 -6.95 7.95
CA ALA A 29 -5.55 -5.56 7.63
C ALA A 29 -4.34 -5.46 6.73
N ASN A 30 -4.35 -4.49 5.82
CA ASN A 30 -3.27 -4.28 4.87
C ASN A 30 -2.08 -3.58 5.53
N HIS A 31 -0.89 -4.15 5.36
CA HIS A 31 0.36 -3.65 5.95
C HIS A 31 0.95 -2.42 5.24
N GLU A 32 0.47 -2.09 4.03
CA GLU A 32 0.89 -0.91 3.28
C GLU A 32 -0.05 0.27 3.55
N VAL A 33 -1.36 0.10 3.41
CA VAL A 33 -2.33 1.21 3.50
C VAL A 33 -3.13 1.24 4.80
N GLY A 34 -2.94 0.25 5.67
CA GLY A 34 -3.60 0.18 6.98
C GLY A 34 -5.05 -0.30 6.94
N THR A 35 -5.71 -0.35 5.77
CA THR A 35 -7.12 -0.73 5.62
C THR A 35 -7.43 -2.09 6.25
N GLU A 36 -8.39 -2.10 7.18
CA GLU A 36 -8.93 -3.30 7.80
C GLU A 36 -9.89 -4.00 6.84
N GLN A 37 -9.76 -5.32 6.69
CA GLN A 37 -10.57 -6.10 5.77
C GLN A 37 -11.84 -6.61 6.45
N PRO A 38 -12.96 -6.81 5.72
CA PRO A 38 -14.23 -7.27 6.28
C PRO A 38 -14.22 -8.79 6.56
N VAL A 39 -13.32 -9.24 7.45
CA VAL A 39 -13.08 -10.66 7.73
C VAL A 39 -14.35 -11.40 8.13
N ALA A 40 -15.20 -10.80 8.98
CA ALA A 40 -16.44 -11.43 9.41
C ALA A 40 -17.42 -11.70 8.25
N GLY A 41 -17.56 -10.74 7.34
CA GLY A 41 -18.41 -10.89 6.14
C GLY A 41 -17.86 -11.96 5.20
N VAL A 42 -16.56 -11.91 4.91
CA VAL A 42 -15.89 -12.90 4.05
C VAL A 42 -15.93 -14.30 4.68
N ALA A 43 -15.76 -14.41 6.00
CA ALA A 43 -15.89 -15.68 6.71
C ALA A 43 -17.29 -16.29 6.58
N SER A 44 -18.35 -15.48 6.61
CA SER A 44 -19.72 -15.97 6.38
C SER A 44 -19.87 -16.53 4.97
N VAL A 45 -19.42 -15.80 3.95
CA VAL A 45 -19.47 -16.23 2.55
C VAL A 45 -18.71 -17.55 2.34
N CYS A 46 -17.49 -17.64 2.86
CA CYS A 46 -16.67 -18.86 2.78
C CYS A 46 -17.34 -20.05 3.48
N ARG A 47 -17.92 -19.83 4.68
CA ARG A 47 -18.64 -20.87 5.43
C ARG A 47 -19.85 -21.38 4.65
N ASP A 48 -20.64 -20.48 4.07
CA ASP A 48 -21.85 -20.84 3.32
C ASP A 48 -21.50 -21.61 2.03
N ALA A 49 -20.32 -21.36 1.46
CA ALA A 49 -19.75 -22.11 0.33
C ALA A 49 -19.02 -23.41 0.74
N GLY A 50 -18.86 -23.70 2.04
CA GLY A 50 -18.10 -24.85 2.53
C GLY A 50 -16.59 -24.75 2.31
N VAL A 51 -16.06 -23.54 2.08
CA VAL A 51 -14.64 -23.27 1.81
C VAL A 51 -13.96 -22.74 3.08
N PRO A 52 -12.83 -23.32 3.53
CA PRO A 52 -12.09 -22.78 4.67
C PRO A 52 -11.51 -21.39 4.39
N LEU A 53 -11.49 -20.52 5.39
CA LEU A 53 -10.83 -19.21 5.31
C LEU A 53 -9.57 -19.18 6.20
N LEU A 54 -8.42 -18.91 5.59
CA LEU A 54 -7.17 -18.55 6.27
C LEU A 54 -7.08 -17.02 6.38
N VAL A 55 -6.93 -16.53 7.60
CA VAL A 55 -6.73 -15.10 7.87
C VAL A 55 -5.27 -14.81 8.25
N ASP A 56 -4.61 -13.93 7.53
CA ASP A 56 -3.33 -13.36 7.97
C ASP A 56 -3.59 -12.18 8.92
N ALA A 57 -3.40 -12.42 10.20
CA ALA A 57 -3.61 -11.47 11.28
C ALA A 57 -2.33 -10.74 11.73
N ALA A 58 -1.23 -10.84 10.97
CA ALA A 58 0.07 -10.30 11.36
C ALA A 58 0.02 -8.82 11.77
N GLN A 59 -0.79 -8.01 11.10
CA GLN A 59 -0.90 -6.57 11.39
C GLN A 59 -1.94 -6.20 12.44
N SER A 60 -3.01 -6.99 12.59
CA SER A 60 -4.15 -6.62 13.46
C SER A 60 -4.11 -7.26 14.84
N LEU A 61 -3.38 -8.38 15.03
CA LEU A 61 -3.49 -9.20 16.24
C LEU A 61 -3.07 -8.46 17.53
N ALA A 62 -2.15 -7.49 17.41
CA ALA A 62 -1.72 -6.64 18.52
C ALA A 62 -2.84 -5.74 19.04
N TRP A 63 -3.77 -5.35 18.16
CA TRP A 63 -4.82 -4.37 18.43
C TRP A 63 -6.12 -4.98 18.94
N GLY A 64 -6.38 -6.25 18.59
CA GLY A 64 -7.59 -6.93 19.02
C GLY A 64 -7.72 -8.36 18.48
N PRO A 65 -8.77 -9.08 18.90
CA PRO A 65 -9.18 -10.31 18.24
C PRO A 65 -9.62 -10.02 16.79
N VAL A 66 -9.39 -10.99 15.90
CA VAL A 66 -9.97 -10.97 14.56
C VAL A 66 -11.34 -11.63 14.64
N GLU A 67 -12.38 -10.84 14.40
CA GLU A 67 -13.77 -11.29 14.45
C GLU A 67 -14.13 -12.23 13.29
N GLY A 68 -15.19 -13.03 13.49
CA GLY A 68 -15.76 -13.91 12.48
C GLY A 68 -15.41 -15.39 12.59
N ASP A 69 -16.07 -16.20 11.77
CA ASP A 69 -15.95 -17.66 11.72
C ASP A 69 -14.83 -18.13 10.77
N TRP A 70 -13.66 -17.48 10.81
CA TRP A 70 -12.50 -17.92 10.06
C TRP A 70 -12.04 -19.33 10.47
N SER A 71 -11.44 -20.08 9.56
CA SER A 71 -11.04 -21.48 9.79
C SER A 71 -9.61 -21.60 10.32
N LEU A 72 -8.70 -20.80 9.76
CA LEU A 72 -7.31 -20.70 10.17
C LEU A 72 -6.94 -19.23 10.39
N LEU A 73 -6.01 -18.97 11.29
CA LEU A 73 -5.43 -17.65 11.51
C LEU A 73 -3.92 -17.76 11.66
N THR A 74 -3.16 -16.93 10.95
CA THR A 74 -1.70 -16.84 11.08
C THR A 74 -1.26 -15.48 11.56
N ALA A 75 -0.14 -15.40 12.27
CA ALA A 75 0.50 -14.14 12.62
C ALA A 75 1.98 -14.36 12.98
N SER A 76 2.78 -13.29 13.05
CA SER A 76 4.21 -13.38 13.40
C SER A 76 4.58 -12.46 14.56
N ALA A 77 5.35 -12.97 15.52
CA ALA A 77 5.52 -12.28 16.81
C ALA A 77 6.28 -10.96 16.74
N HIS A 78 7.19 -10.82 15.79
CA HIS A 78 7.90 -9.58 15.55
C HIS A 78 6.99 -8.40 15.16
N LYS A 79 5.73 -8.65 14.79
CA LYS A 79 4.75 -7.59 14.53
C LYS A 79 4.11 -6.98 15.77
N TRP A 80 4.26 -7.61 16.95
CA TRP A 80 3.75 -7.10 18.22
C TRP A 80 4.84 -6.95 19.30
N GLY A 81 6.09 -6.78 18.87
CA GLY A 81 7.23 -6.64 19.79
C GLY A 81 7.70 -7.95 20.42
N GLY A 82 7.29 -9.10 19.88
CA GLY A 82 7.91 -10.40 20.18
C GLY A 82 9.18 -10.64 19.36
N PRO A 83 9.92 -11.72 19.63
CA PRO A 83 11.12 -12.05 18.86
C PRO A 83 10.79 -12.44 17.41
N SER A 84 11.74 -12.22 16.51
CA SER A 84 11.71 -12.79 15.15
C SER A 84 11.92 -14.30 15.19
N GLY A 85 11.49 -15.00 14.14
CA GLY A 85 11.62 -16.47 14.04
C GLY A 85 10.56 -17.29 14.80
N VAL A 86 9.56 -16.64 15.41
CA VAL A 86 8.38 -17.32 15.98
C VAL A 86 7.09 -16.70 15.44
N GLY A 87 6.15 -17.56 15.11
CA GLY A 87 4.82 -17.19 14.62
C GLY A 87 3.76 -18.14 15.18
N LEU A 88 2.54 -17.91 14.76
CA LEU A 88 1.39 -18.73 15.16
C LEU A 88 0.57 -19.13 13.94
N LEU A 89 0.05 -20.35 14.02
CA LEU A 89 -1.03 -20.85 13.18
C LEU A 89 -2.11 -21.41 14.11
N VAL A 90 -3.24 -20.72 14.15
CA VAL A 90 -4.42 -21.15 14.89
C VAL A 90 -5.31 -21.93 13.94
N VAL A 91 -5.66 -23.16 14.33
CA VAL A 91 -6.60 -24.01 13.60
C VAL A 91 -7.87 -24.13 14.43
N ARG A 92 -9.01 -23.65 13.92
CA ARG A 92 -10.28 -23.72 14.65
C ARG A 92 -10.71 -25.18 14.83
N LYS A 93 -11.31 -25.49 15.98
CA LYS A 93 -11.82 -26.84 16.27
C LYS A 93 -12.79 -27.30 15.18
N GLY A 94 -12.61 -28.52 14.68
CA GLY A 94 -13.42 -29.12 13.61
C GLY A 94 -12.87 -28.87 12.20
N VAL A 95 -11.91 -27.96 12.03
CA VAL A 95 -11.24 -27.77 10.74
C VAL A 95 -10.26 -28.91 10.50
N ARG A 96 -10.36 -29.57 9.34
CA ARG A 96 -9.40 -30.60 8.92
C ARG A 96 -8.08 -29.93 8.56
N PHE A 97 -7.01 -30.35 9.21
CA PHE A 97 -5.67 -29.81 9.02
C PHE A 97 -4.66 -30.95 9.04
N ALA A 98 -3.75 -30.97 8.07
CA ALA A 98 -2.64 -31.90 7.99
C ALA A 98 -1.35 -31.10 7.81
N PRO A 99 -0.42 -31.14 8.78
CA PRO A 99 0.84 -30.42 8.67
C PRO A 99 1.69 -30.98 7.53
N GLN A 100 2.43 -30.09 6.86
CA GLN A 100 3.38 -30.44 5.81
C GLN A 100 4.76 -30.60 6.45
N GLY A 101 5.42 -31.74 6.22
CA GLY A 101 6.76 -32.00 6.71
C GLY A 101 6.92 -33.38 7.37
N PRO A 102 8.08 -33.64 7.98
CA PRO A 102 8.32 -34.88 8.73
C PRO A 102 7.31 -35.03 9.86
N VAL A 103 6.83 -36.25 10.08
CA VAL A 103 5.98 -36.57 11.22
C VAL A 103 6.84 -36.57 12.48
N ASP A 104 6.42 -35.81 13.49
CA ASP A 104 7.00 -35.75 14.83
C ASP A 104 5.86 -35.97 15.84
N GLU A 105 6.12 -36.53 17.01
CA GLU A 105 5.12 -36.69 18.06
C GLU A 105 4.91 -35.39 18.87
N ARG A 106 5.89 -34.47 18.81
CA ARG A 106 5.83 -33.15 19.45
C ARG A 106 4.66 -32.32 18.93
N GLU A 107 4.18 -31.39 19.75
CA GLU A 107 3.03 -30.53 19.42
C GLU A 107 1.79 -31.33 18.95
N SER A 108 1.60 -32.55 19.46
CA SER A 108 0.54 -33.47 19.01
C SER A 108 0.58 -33.74 17.50
N GLY A 109 1.78 -33.79 16.92
CA GLY A 109 2.03 -33.96 15.50
C GLY A 109 1.72 -32.76 14.63
N ARG A 110 1.53 -31.57 15.21
CA ARG A 110 1.19 -30.33 14.46
C ARG A 110 2.39 -29.55 13.96
N ALA A 111 3.54 -29.71 14.60
CA ALA A 111 4.80 -29.08 14.21
C ALA A 111 5.96 -30.04 14.49
N ALA A 112 6.92 -30.09 13.57
CA ALA A 112 8.11 -30.93 13.69
C ALA A 112 9.27 -30.15 14.31
N GLY A 113 10.17 -30.87 14.99
CA GLY A 113 11.39 -30.31 15.57
C GLY A 113 11.23 -29.84 17.01
N PHE A 114 12.34 -29.41 17.60
CA PHE A 114 12.37 -28.97 19.00
C PHE A 114 11.74 -27.59 19.14
N GLU A 115 10.94 -27.44 20.19
CA GLU A 115 10.24 -26.21 20.51
C GLU A 115 11.24 -25.12 20.92
N ASN A 116 11.14 -23.95 20.31
CA ASN A 116 11.86 -22.76 20.77
C ASN A 116 11.11 -22.14 21.96
N ILE A 117 11.13 -22.83 23.11
CA ILE A 117 10.40 -22.43 24.32
C ILE A 117 10.68 -20.98 24.72
N PRO A 118 11.93 -20.47 24.73
CA PRO A 118 12.18 -19.07 25.05
C PRO A 118 11.47 -18.10 24.10
N ALA A 119 11.52 -18.34 22.78
CA ALA A 119 10.85 -17.48 21.81
C ALA A 119 9.32 -17.55 21.92
N ILE A 120 8.76 -18.73 22.17
CA ILE A 120 7.31 -18.95 22.36
C ILE A 120 6.82 -18.18 23.60
N VAL A 121 7.52 -18.32 24.74
CA VAL A 121 7.18 -17.62 25.97
C VAL A 121 7.29 -16.10 25.79
N ALA A 122 8.36 -15.63 25.15
CA ALA A 122 8.53 -14.20 24.86
C ALA A 122 7.43 -13.66 23.94
N ALA A 123 7.07 -14.39 22.87
CA ALA A 123 5.99 -13.99 21.97
C ALA A 123 4.64 -13.87 22.69
N ALA A 124 4.31 -14.81 23.58
CA ALA A 124 3.09 -14.77 24.38
C ALA A 124 3.11 -13.63 25.41
N ALA A 125 4.24 -13.39 26.08
CA ALA A 125 4.39 -12.30 27.03
C ALA A 125 4.25 -10.93 26.35
N SER A 126 4.93 -10.72 25.21
CA SER A 126 4.82 -9.48 24.42
C SER A 126 3.40 -9.23 23.94
N LEU A 127 2.69 -10.27 23.46
CA LEU A 127 1.30 -10.11 23.02
C LEU A 127 0.37 -9.69 24.17
N ARG A 128 0.55 -10.26 25.37
CA ARG A 128 -0.23 -9.85 26.56
C ARG A 128 0.09 -8.42 26.95
N ALA A 129 1.38 -8.04 26.94
CA ALA A 129 1.82 -6.70 27.31
C ALA A 129 1.25 -5.64 26.35
N VAL A 130 1.35 -5.84 25.03
CA VAL A 130 0.81 -4.87 24.06
C VAL A 130 -0.71 -4.76 24.15
N ARG A 131 -1.42 -5.89 24.31
CA ARG A 131 -2.88 -5.90 24.38
C ARG A 131 -3.44 -5.22 25.62
N ALA A 132 -2.68 -5.16 26.73
CA ALA A 132 -3.13 -4.50 27.95
C ALA A 132 -3.38 -2.99 27.76
N GLY A 133 -2.63 -2.34 26.86
CA GLY A 133 -2.76 -0.92 26.54
C GLY A 133 -3.28 -0.62 25.13
N ALA A 134 -3.57 -1.63 24.32
CA ALA A 134 -3.84 -1.48 22.89
C ALA A 134 -4.99 -0.52 22.57
N ALA A 135 -6.08 -0.55 23.35
CA ALA A 135 -7.22 0.32 23.11
C ALA A 135 -6.89 1.81 23.34
N GLN A 136 -6.18 2.12 24.42
CA GLN A 136 -5.75 3.49 24.72
C GLN A 136 -4.72 3.98 23.70
N GLU A 137 -3.76 3.13 23.36
CA GLU A 137 -2.74 3.49 22.38
C GLU A 137 -3.33 3.64 20.97
N ALA A 138 -4.32 2.82 20.61
CA ALA A 138 -5.01 2.96 19.33
C ALA A 138 -5.70 4.32 19.19
N VAL A 139 -6.30 4.86 20.25
CA VAL A 139 -6.88 6.22 20.24
C VAL A 139 -5.79 7.25 19.97
N ARG A 140 -4.70 7.20 20.73
CA ARG A 140 -3.57 8.14 20.61
C ARG A 140 -2.93 8.12 19.23
N LEU A 141 -2.66 6.93 18.69
CA LEU A 141 -2.08 6.80 17.34
C LEU A 141 -3.07 7.21 16.25
N ARG A 142 -4.38 6.99 16.41
CA ARG A 142 -5.39 7.50 15.48
C ARG A 142 -5.36 9.03 15.42
N GLU A 143 -5.28 9.72 16.55
CA GLU A 143 -5.16 11.18 16.59
C GLU A 143 -3.91 11.68 15.84
N LEU A 144 -2.76 11.01 16.05
CA LEU A 144 -1.51 11.35 15.35
C LEU A 144 -1.60 11.07 13.85
N THR A 145 -2.15 9.91 13.46
CA THR A 145 -2.31 9.56 12.04
C THR A 145 -3.33 10.45 11.34
N ASP A 146 -4.44 10.81 11.99
CA ASP A 146 -5.42 11.78 11.47
C ASP A 146 -4.77 13.14 11.22
N ARG A 147 -3.87 13.57 12.11
CA ARG A 147 -3.10 14.79 11.92
C ARG A 147 -2.22 14.74 10.69
N ILE A 148 -1.51 13.63 10.48
CA ILE A 148 -0.71 13.42 9.26
C ILE A 148 -1.61 13.45 8.03
N ARG A 149 -2.69 12.65 8.02
CA ARG A 149 -3.65 12.57 6.90
C ARG A 149 -4.25 13.93 6.55
N ALA A 150 -4.49 14.79 7.54
CA ALA A 150 -5.06 16.12 7.33
C ALA A 150 -4.04 17.18 6.90
N ARG A 151 -2.81 17.15 7.44
CA ARG A 151 -1.81 18.20 7.21
C ARG A 151 -0.95 17.96 5.98
N VAL A 152 -0.63 16.71 5.65
CA VAL A 152 0.22 16.39 4.48
C VAL A 152 -0.36 16.97 3.18
N PRO A 153 -1.63 16.76 2.81
CA PRO A 153 -2.18 17.31 1.56
C PRO A 153 -2.27 18.85 1.53
N ARG A 154 -2.21 19.51 2.70
CA ARG A 154 -2.23 20.97 2.80
C ARG A 154 -0.83 21.58 2.70
N ALA A 155 0.17 20.87 3.19
CA ALA A 155 1.55 21.33 3.24
C ALA A 155 2.32 20.94 1.97
N VAL A 156 1.95 19.83 1.33
CA VAL A 156 2.60 19.30 0.14
C VAL A 156 1.59 19.29 -1.01
N PRO A 157 1.81 20.10 -2.08
CA PRO A 157 0.96 20.06 -3.27
C PRO A 157 1.02 18.69 -3.95
N ASP A 158 -0.04 18.32 -4.66
CA ASP A 158 -0.11 17.12 -5.49
C ASP A 158 0.20 15.82 -4.72
N VAL A 159 -0.50 15.64 -3.61
CA VAL A 159 -0.41 14.44 -2.77
C VAL A 159 -1.76 13.74 -2.69
N GLU A 160 -1.73 12.43 -2.82
CA GLU A 160 -2.87 11.55 -2.55
C GLU A 160 -2.61 10.76 -1.26
N VAL A 161 -3.46 10.91 -0.25
CA VAL A 161 -3.44 10.06 0.96
C VAL A 161 -4.36 8.86 0.71
N VAL A 162 -3.80 7.65 0.80
CA VAL A 162 -4.50 6.42 0.43
C VAL A 162 -4.95 5.61 1.66
N GLY A 163 -5.74 4.57 1.41
CA GLY A 163 -6.31 3.71 2.45
C GLY A 163 -7.59 4.28 3.08
N ASP A 164 -8.36 3.40 3.72
CA ASP A 164 -9.66 3.72 4.30
C ASP A 164 -9.54 4.78 5.43
N PRO A 165 -10.30 5.89 5.38
CA PRO A 165 -10.23 6.97 6.36
C PRO A 165 -10.91 6.66 7.71
N VAL A 166 -11.53 5.49 7.86
CA VAL A 166 -12.25 5.07 9.07
C VAL A 166 -11.79 3.69 9.52
N HIS A 167 -11.93 2.68 8.66
CA HIS A 167 -11.63 1.27 8.93
C HIS A 167 -10.16 0.95 8.62
N ARG A 168 -9.27 1.42 9.49
CA ARG A 168 -7.82 1.22 9.35
C ARG A 168 -7.13 0.94 10.67
N LEU A 169 -5.95 0.35 10.58
CA LEU A 169 -4.98 0.23 11.67
C LEU A 169 -4.63 1.63 12.23
N PRO A 170 -4.43 1.74 13.55
CA PRO A 170 -4.31 3.04 14.20
C PRO A 170 -3.00 3.78 13.89
N GLY A 171 -1.94 3.07 13.54
CA GLY A 171 -0.59 3.63 13.37
C GLY A 171 -0.07 3.68 11.93
N VAL A 172 -0.90 3.44 10.90
CA VAL A 172 -0.44 3.39 9.50
C VAL A 172 -1.05 4.53 8.70
N VAL A 173 -0.19 5.29 8.01
CA VAL A 173 -0.58 6.28 7.00
C VAL A 173 0.28 6.09 5.77
N THR A 174 -0.34 6.07 4.60
CA THR A 174 0.37 6.04 3.33
C THR A 174 -0.13 7.16 2.45
N PHE A 175 0.80 7.84 1.80
CA PHE A 175 0.51 8.89 0.83
C PHE A 175 1.49 8.82 -0.33
N SER A 176 1.07 9.30 -1.48
CA SER A 176 1.84 9.33 -2.71
C SER A 176 2.02 10.77 -3.17
N CYS A 177 3.26 11.18 -3.40
CA CYS A 177 3.60 12.50 -3.88
C CYS A 177 3.85 12.47 -5.38
N LEU A 178 3.06 13.23 -6.14
CA LEU A 178 3.24 13.33 -7.58
C LEU A 178 4.59 13.98 -7.92
N TYR A 179 5.23 13.51 -8.99
CA TYR A 179 6.53 13.97 -9.47
C TYR A 179 7.70 13.72 -8.51
N VAL A 180 7.55 12.73 -7.62
CA VAL A 180 8.57 12.37 -6.64
C VAL A 180 9.01 10.93 -6.87
N ASP A 181 10.32 10.73 -6.90
CA ASP A 181 10.88 9.40 -6.76
C ASP A 181 10.87 8.98 -5.28
N GLY A 182 10.17 7.88 -4.98
CA GLY A 182 9.95 7.43 -3.60
C GLY A 182 11.24 7.06 -2.87
N GLU A 183 12.19 6.42 -3.56
CA GLU A 183 13.48 6.04 -2.98
C GLU A 183 14.33 7.26 -2.61
N THR A 184 14.38 8.25 -3.51
CA THR A 184 15.04 9.53 -3.23
C THR A 184 14.40 10.24 -2.04
N LEU A 185 13.07 10.26 -1.94
CA LEU A 185 12.38 10.88 -0.80
C LEU A 185 12.67 10.14 0.52
N LEU A 186 12.70 8.80 0.50
CA LEU A 186 13.10 7.99 1.65
C LEU A 186 14.50 8.37 2.14
N HIS A 187 15.46 8.55 1.23
CA HIS A 187 16.82 8.98 1.58
C HIS A 187 16.88 10.39 2.16
N GLU A 188 16.10 11.35 1.65
CA GLU A 188 16.04 12.70 2.23
C GLU A 188 15.43 12.69 3.64
N LEU A 189 14.39 11.88 3.86
CA LEU A 189 13.77 11.70 5.18
C LEU A 189 14.72 11.00 6.17
N ASP A 190 15.48 10.00 5.72
CA ASP A 190 16.51 9.34 6.54
C ASP A 190 17.60 10.32 6.98
N ARG A 191 18.06 11.19 6.06
CA ARG A 191 19.01 12.27 6.38
C ARG A 191 18.47 13.26 7.40
N ALA A 192 17.16 13.48 7.42
CA ALA A 192 16.47 14.29 8.43
C ALA A 192 16.19 13.52 9.75
N GLY A 193 16.60 12.26 9.83
CA GLY A 193 16.46 11.40 11.00
C GLY A 193 15.09 10.75 11.13
N PHE A 194 14.43 10.42 10.02
CA PHE A 194 13.18 9.67 9.98
C PHE A 194 13.34 8.36 9.22
N SER A 195 12.97 7.26 9.87
CA SER A 195 12.88 5.95 9.22
C SER A 195 11.44 5.70 8.77
N VAL A 196 11.18 5.85 7.47
CA VAL A 196 9.89 5.52 6.83
C VAL A 196 10.06 4.38 5.82
N SER A 197 8.97 3.87 5.25
CA SER A 197 9.04 2.87 4.19
C SER A 197 8.36 3.36 2.92
N SER A 198 8.59 2.66 1.81
CA SER A 198 7.79 2.74 0.59
C SER A 198 7.11 1.38 0.34
N GLY A 199 5.99 1.37 -0.38
CA GLY A 199 5.26 0.17 -0.80
C GLY A 199 6.05 -0.76 -1.74
N SER A 200 7.17 -0.30 -2.30
CA SER A 200 8.14 -1.14 -3.03
C SER A 200 9.18 -1.80 -2.11
N SER A 201 9.22 -1.46 -0.81
CA SER A 201 10.30 -1.89 0.12
C SER A 201 10.37 -3.40 0.38
N CYS A 202 9.34 -4.19 0.04
CA CYS A 202 9.38 -5.65 0.20
C CYS A 202 9.97 -6.39 -1.01
N THR A 203 10.21 -5.73 -2.15
CA THR A 203 10.86 -6.31 -3.33
C THR A 203 12.14 -5.54 -3.65
N SER A 204 13.18 -5.77 -2.85
CA SER A 204 14.51 -5.15 -2.92
C SER A 204 15.29 -5.33 -4.24
N SER A 205 14.66 -5.82 -5.32
CA SER A 205 15.34 -6.17 -6.57
C SER A 205 14.64 -5.72 -7.85
N THR A 206 13.46 -5.10 -7.78
CA THR A 206 12.75 -4.62 -8.97
C THR A 206 12.00 -3.34 -8.66
N LEU A 207 12.23 -2.29 -9.46
CA LEU A 207 11.53 -0.99 -9.48
C LEU A 207 10.05 -1.15 -9.90
N VAL A 208 9.35 -2.14 -9.34
CA VAL A 208 7.96 -2.47 -9.67
C VAL A 208 7.06 -1.70 -8.70
N PRO A 209 6.00 -1.04 -9.20
CA PRO A 209 5.00 -0.39 -8.37
C PRO A 209 4.46 -1.30 -7.28
N SER A 210 4.05 -0.71 -6.14
CA SER A 210 3.34 -1.47 -5.11
C SER A 210 2.15 -2.21 -5.74
N HIS A 211 2.14 -3.53 -5.58
CA HIS A 211 1.02 -4.37 -6.02
C HIS A 211 -0.29 -4.01 -5.30
N VAL A 212 -0.21 -3.46 -4.08
CA VAL A 212 -1.37 -2.97 -3.32
C VAL A 212 -1.91 -1.70 -3.97
N LEU A 213 -1.07 -0.69 -4.20
CA LEU A 213 -1.51 0.57 -4.84
C LEU A 213 -2.00 0.33 -6.28
N LYS A 214 -1.34 -0.58 -7.01
CA LYS A 214 -1.78 -1.08 -8.31
C LYS A 214 -3.17 -1.70 -8.27
N ALA A 215 -3.44 -2.54 -7.28
CA ALA A 215 -4.75 -3.18 -7.12
C ALA A 215 -5.84 -2.16 -6.74
N MET A 216 -5.48 -1.10 -6.01
CA MET A 216 -6.36 -0.01 -5.64
C MET A 216 -6.63 0.99 -6.78
N GLY A 217 -5.78 0.99 -7.82
CA GLY A 217 -5.88 1.96 -8.92
C GLY A 217 -5.58 3.40 -8.49
N VAL A 218 -4.68 3.57 -7.52
CA VAL A 218 -4.26 4.88 -6.98
C VAL A 218 -2.82 5.19 -7.37
N LEU A 219 -2.38 6.43 -7.13
CA LEU A 219 -1.03 6.86 -7.46
C LEU A 219 0.01 5.98 -6.77
N SER A 220 0.91 5.39 -7.55
CA SER A 220 1.92 4.46 -7.07
C SER A 220 3.31 5.09 -6.94
N GLU A 221 3.59 6.12 -7.74
CA GLU A 221 4.82 6.91 -7.63
C GLU A 221 4.90 7.73 -6.34
N GLY A 222 6.14 8.01 -5.89
CA GLY A 222 6.40 8.88 -4.74
C GLY A 222 5.74 8.44 -3.44
N ASN A 223 5.40 7.15 -3.30
CA ASN A 223 4.66 6.66 -2.14
C ASN A 223 5.54 6.53 -0.89
N VAL A 224 5.00 6.96 0.24
CA VAL A 224 5.61 6.91 1.56
C VAL A 224 4.61 6.31 2.54
N ARG A 225 5.01 5.24 3.21
CA ARG A 225 4.33 4.64 4.36
C ARG A 225 4.98 5.10 5.65
N VAL A 226 4.21 5.83 6.45
CA VAL A 226 4.53 6.17 7.83
C VAL A 226 3.88 5.15 8.75
N SER A 227 4.68 4.50 9.59
CA SER A 227 4.21 3.53 10.59
C SER A 227 4.62 4.00 11.98
N LEU A 228 3.64 4.39 12.79
CA LEU A 228 3.84 4.90 14.15
C LEU A 228 3.83 3.73 15.15
N PRO A 229 4.97 3.39 15.78
CA PRO A 229 5.00 2.39 16.85
C PRO A 229 4.28 2.89 18.11
N PRO A 230 3.89 1.97 19.02
CA PRO A 230 3.42 2.35 20.34
C PRO A 230 4.40 3.28 21.06
N GLY A 231 3.89 4.37 21.64
CA GLY A 231 4.68 5.36 22.35
C GLY A 231 5.36 6.44 21.49
N THR A 232 5.11 6.51 20.17
CA THR A 232 5.59 7.63 19.33
C THR A 232 5.26 8.99 19.93
N ALA A 233 6.25 9.87 20.07
CA ALA A 233 6.04 11.21 20.62
C ALA A 233 5.25 12.09 19.64
N GLU A 234 4.40 12.98 20.16
CA GLU A 234 3.65 13.92 19.33
C GLU A 234 4.60 14.91 18.62
N GLU A 235 5.67 15.28 19.30
CA GLU A 235 6.72 16.17 18.81
C GLU A 235 7.45 15.57 17.59
N ASP A 236 7.60 14.25 17.53
CA ASP A 236 8.20 13.59 16.37
C ASP A 236 7.29 13.70 15.14
N VAL A 237 5.97 13.64 15.33
CA VAL A 237 4.98 13.81 14.26
C VAL A 237 4.95 15.26 13.79
N GLU A 238 5.03 16.22 14.70
CA GLU A 238 5.12 17.64 14.33
C GLU A 238 6.41 17.93 13.54
N ARG A 239 7.56 17.44 14.03
CA ARG A 239 8.84 17.57 13.32
C ARG A 239 8.78 16.96 11.92
N PHE A 240 8.13 15.80 11.78
CA PHE A 240 7.94 15.16 10.47
C PHE A 240 7.13 16.04 9.52
N LEU A 241 6.04 16.64 10.01
CA LEU A 241 5.16 17.51 9.22
C LEU A 241 5.81 18.84 8.84
N GLU A 242 6.77 19.33 9.63
CA GLU A 242 7.59 20.50 9.30
C GLU A 242 8.64 20.20 8.22
N VAL A 243 9.28 19.03 8.28
CA VAL A 243 10.37 18.65 7.37
C VAL A 243 9.86 18.16 6.01
N LEU A 244 8.74 17.44 5.99
CA LEU A 244 8.24 16.77 4.78
C LEU A 244 8.10 17.69 3.56
N PRO A 245 7.55 18.92 3.65
CA PRO A 245 7.41 19.80 2.49
C PRO A 245 8.74 20.18 1.85
N GLU A 246 9.75 20.49 2.67
CA GLU A 246 11.10 20.84 2.18
C GLU A 246 11.76 19.64 1.51
N ALA A 247 11.64 18.44 2.10
CA ALA A 247 12.16 17.21 1.52
C ALA A 247 11.52 16.91 0.15
N VAL A 248 10.19 17.03 0.04
CA VAL A 248 9.46 16.84 -1.22
C VAL A 248 9.87 17.87 -2.27
N SER A 249 10.00 19.15 -1.88
CA SER A 249 10.44 20.21 -2.80
C SER A 249 11.83 19.94 -3.36
N ALA A 250 12.78 19.56 -2.51
CA ALA A 250 14.14 19.25 -2.91
C ALA A 250 14.21 18.08 -3.91
N VAL A 251 13.36 17.05 -3.75
CA VAL A 251 13.29 15.93 -4.69
C VAL A 251 12.68 16.37 -6.03
N ARG A 252 11.60 17.16 -6.00
CA ARG A 252 10.96 17.68 -7.23
C ARG A 252 11.90 18.55 -8.06
N GLU A 253 12.68 19.40 -7.40
CA GLU A 253 13.68 20.25 -8.06
C GLU A 253 14.77 19.42 -8.77
N LYS A 254 15.28 18.37 -8.13
CA LYS A 254 16.30 17.47 -8.72
C LYS A 254 15.80 16.76 -9.97
N LEU A 255 14.51 16.43 -10.03
CA LEU A 255 13.89 15.74 -11.18
C LEU A 255 13.42 16.70 -12.28
N GLY A 256 13.56 18.02 -12.08
CA GLY A 256 13.04 19.02 -13.02
C GLY A 256 11.53 18.90 -13.22
N ALA A 257 10.81 18.54 -12.16
CA ALA A 257 9.34 18.53 -12.16
C ALA A 257 8.82 19.92 -12.55
N PRO A 258 7.74 20.03 -13.35
CA PRO A 258 7.26 21.32 -13.83
C PRO A 258 6.93 22.25 -12.66
N VAL A 259 7.70 23.33 -12.53
CA VAL A 259 7.30 24.54 -11.83
C VAL A 259 6.58 25.38 -12.87
N ALA A 260 5.25 25.46 -12.81
CA ALA A 260 4.35 26.13 -13.77
C ALA A 260 5.08 26.96 -14.85
N GLY A 261 5.35 26.35 -16.01
CA GLY A 261 6.06 26.98 -17.13
C GLY A 261 6.21 26.03 -18.32
N PRO A 262 6.08 26.52 -19.57
CA PRO A 262 6.00 25.67 -20.75
C PRO A 262 7.36 25.11 -21.18
N SER A 263 7.39 23.88 -21.72
CA SER A 263 8.59 23.21 -22.25
C SER A 263 8.35 22.69 -23.66
N ALA A 264 9.39 22.76 -24.49
CA ALA A 264 9.35 22.51 -25.93
C ALA A 264 8.89 21.08 -26.30
N ALA A 265 7.94 21.00 -27.24
CA ALA A 265 7.47 19.77 -27.86
C ALA A 265 7.46 19.86 -29.39
N VAL A 266 7.54 18.70 -30.06
CA VAL A 266 7.46 18.54 -31.52
C VAL A 266 6.03 18.14 -31.89
N ARG A 267 5.47 18.76 -32.94
CA ARG A 267 4.09 18.55 -33.41
C ARG A 267 4.05 17.54 -34.57
N GLU A 268 3.28 16.48 -34.42
CA GLU A 268 2.76 15.64 -35.51
C GLU A 268 1.24 15.50 -35.32
N ASP A 269 0.46 15.71 -36.38
CA ASP A 269 -0.99 15.48 -36.51
C ASP A 269 -1.84 15.50 -35.22
N ASP A 270 -2.33 16.68 -34.84
CA ASP A 270 -3.30 16.98 -33.76
C ASP A 270 -3.03 16.40 -32.34
N ALA A 271 -1.97 15.61 -32.17
CA ALA A 271 -1.57 15.01 -30.91
C ALA A 271 -0.07 15.23 -30.63
N LEU A 272 0.24 15.91 -29.54
CA LEU A 272 1.62 16.14 -29.11
C LEU A 272 2.19 14.83 -28.55
N VAL A 273 3.32 14.35 -29.08
CA VAL A 273 3.93 13.09 -28.64
C VAL A 273 5.04 13.35 -27.62
N VAL A 274 5.00 12.63 -26.49
CA VAL A 274 6.05 12.59 -25.47
C VAL A 274 6.74 11.24 -25.52
N ASP A 275 8.01 11.22 -25.90
CA ASP A 275 8.83 10.00 -25.84
C ASP A 275 9.49 9.87 -24.46
N SER A 276 9.02 8.90 -23.69
CA SER A 276 9.56 8.54 -22.37
C SER A 276 10.03 7.08 -22.30
N LEU A 277 10.30 6.45 -23.45
CA LEU A 277 10.81 5.08 -23.51
C LEU A 277 12.15 4.94 -22.78
N GLY A 278 12.29 3.87 -22.01
CA GLY A 278 13.46 3.60 -21.17
C GLY A 278 13.54 4.44 -19.89
N LYS A 279 12.58 5.35 -19.65
CA LYS A 279 12.48 6.13 -18.42
C LYS A 279 11.46 5.48 -17.47
N ARG A 280 11.70 5.57 -16.16
CA ARG A 280 10.80 5.04 -15.12
C ARG A 280 10.00 6.17 -14.48
N CYS A 281 8.84 5.85 -13.91
CA CYS A 281 8.10 6.79 -13.07
C CYS A 281 8.99 7.37 -11.95
N PRO A 282 8.91 8.68 -11.68
CA PRO A 282 7.86 9.60 -12.14
C PRO A 282 8.10 10.31 -13.50
N ILE A 283 9.13 9.93 -14.27
CA ILE A 283 9.55 10.72 -15.44
C ILE A 283 8.50 10.80 -16.56
N PRO A 284 7.83 9.72 -17.00
CA PRO A 284 6.76 9.82 -18.01
C PRO A 284 5.67 10.83 -17.64
N VAL A 285 5.28 10.85 -16.35
CA VAL A 285 4.25 11.75 -15.80
C VAL A 285 4.75 13.19 -15.72
N ILE A 286 6.02 13.40 -15.36
CA ILE A 286 6.67 14.72 -15.38
C ILE A 286 6.70 15.29 -16.80
N GLU A 287 7.09 14.50 -17.79
CA GLU A 287 7.19 14.96 -19.19
C GLU A 287 5.80 15.26 -19.77
N LEU A 288 4.79 14.44 -19.48
CA LEU A 288 3.38 14.74 -19.80
C LEU A 288 2.95 16.09 -19.20
N ALA A 289 3.21 16.30 -17.91
CA ALA A 289 2.79 17.51 -17.20
C ALA A 289 3.46 18.78 -17.74
N LYS A 290 4.69 18.70 -18.24
CA LYS A 290 5.39 19.83 -18.87
C LYS A 290 4.74 20.31 -20.16
N VAL A 291 4.12 19.39 -20.92
CA VAL A 291 3.65 19.67 -22.29
C VAL A 291 2.13 19.76 -22.43
N ILE A 292 1.36 19.25 -21.46
CA ILE A 292 -0.12 19.26 -21.52
C ILE A 292 -0.67 20.68 -21.70
N GLY A 293 0.00 21.69 -21.11
CA GLY A 293 -0.37 23.10 -21.23
C GLY A 293 -0.14 23.70 -22.63
N ASP A 294 0.67 23.05 -23.47
CA ASP A 294 1.00 23.52 -24.83
C ASP A 294 0.00 23.01 -25.88
N VAL A 295 -0.86 22.07 -25.50
CA VAL A 295 -1.95 21.53 -26.33
C VAL A 295 -3.22 22.36 -26.08
N PRO A 296 -4.01 22.73 -27.11
CA PRO A 296 -5.28 23.42 -26.90
C PRO A 296 -6.26 22.56 -26.08
N VAL A 297 -7.21 23.18 -25.38
CA VAL A 297 -8.32 22.45 -24.74
C VAL A 297 -9.05 21.60 -25.78
N GLY A 298 -9.24 20.32 -25.48
CA GLY A 298 -9.76 19.29 -26.39
C GLY A 298 -8.68 18.56 -27.20
N GLY A 299 -7.45 19.08 -27.25
CA GLY A 299 -6.32 18.40 -27.89
C GLY A 299 -5.75 17.28 -27.03
N THR A 300 -4.98 16.38 -27.66
CA THR A 300 -4.48 15.15 -27.04
C THR A 300 -2.95 15.15 -26.94
N VAL A 301 -2.41 14.65 -25.83
CA VAL A 301 -0.99 14.28 -25.67
C VAL A 301 -0.89 12.76 -25.71
N ARG A 302 0.08 12.25 -26.45
CA ARG A 302 0.37 10.82 -26.59
C ARG A 302 1.71 10.52 -25.92
N VAL A 303 1.69 9.82 -24.78
CA VAL A 303 2.89 9.50 -23.99
C VAL A 303 3.35 8.08 -24.29
N LEU A 304 4.53 7.92 -24.88
CA LEU A 304 5.15 6.62 -25.14
C LEU A 304 5.95 6.19 -23.91
N SER A 305 5.63 5.04 -23.32
CA SER A 305 6.35 4.50 -22.16
C SER A 305 6.38 2.96 -22.18
N ASP A 306 7.53 2.39 -21.81
CA ASP A 306 7.73 0.95 -21.56
C ASP A 306 7.75 0.61 -20.06
N ASP A 307 7.34 1.56 -19.22
CA ASP A 307 7.21 1.38 -17.77
C ASP A 307 5.80 0.93 -17.36
N GLU A 308 5.71 -0.13 -16.56
CA GLU A 308 4.42 -0.65 -16.09
C GLU A 308 3.70 0.32 -15.14
N ALA A 309 4.46 1.17 -14.43
CA ALA A 309 3.93 2.17 -13.52
C ALA A 309 3.10 3.24 -14.26
N ALA A 310 3.48 3.58 -15.50
CA ALA A 310 2.79 4.59 -16.30
C ALA A 310 1.31 4.24 -16.56
N ARG A 311 0.97 2.95 -16.65
CA ARG A 311 -0.42 2.48 -16.78
C ARG A 311 -1.29 2.85 -15.58
N LEU A 312 -0.70 3.04 -14.41
CA LEU A 312 -1.39 3.42 -13.17
C LEU A 312 -1.28 4.93 -12.93
N ASP A 313 -0.07 5.46 -13.06
CA ASP A 313 0.23 6.82 -12.66
C ASP A 313 -0.33 7.85 -13.64
N ILE A 314 -0.42 7.55 -14.96
CA ILE A 314 -1.01 8.48 -15.94
C ILE A 314 -2.52 8.65 -15.72
N PRO A 315 -3.34 7.58 -15.59
CA PRO A 315 -4.76 7.75 -15.23
C PRO A 315 -4.96 8.47 -13.89
N ALA A 316 -4.19 8.11 -12.86
CA ALA A 316 -4.25 8.76 -11.55
C ALA A 316 -3.90 10.26 -11.65
N TRP A 317 -2.86 10.60 -12.41
CA TRP A 317 -2.48 11.98 -12.70
C TRP A 317 -3.61 12.74 -13.42
N CYS A 318 -4.28 12.11 -14.40
CA CYS A 318 -5.40 12.73 -15.11
C CYS A 318 -6.53 13.09 -14.15
N GLU A 319 -6.89 12.18 -13.24
CA GLU A 319 -7.88 12.43 -12.20
C GLU A 319 -7.44 13.59 -11.27
N MET A 320 -6.20 13.57 -10.79
CA MET A 320 -5.65 14.63 -9.92
C MET A 320 -5.60 16.01 -10.60
N ARG A 321 -5.41 16.05 -11.92
CA ARG A 321 -5.28 17.29 -12.71
C ARG A 321 -6.55 17.69 -13.44
N GLY A 322 -7.64 16.95 -13.29
CA GLY A 322 -8.89 17.19 -14.01
C GLY A 322 -8.74 17.10 -15.53
N GLN A 323 -7.90 16.19 -16.01
CA GLN A 323 -7.71 15.87 -17.42
C GLN A 323 -8.39 14.54 -17.75
N GLU A 324 -8.59 14.24 -19.03
CA GLU A 324 -9.23 12.99 -19.45
C GLU A 324 -8.18 11.97 -19.89
N TYR A 325 -8.17 10.81 -19.25
CA TYR A 325 -7.45 9.64 -19.77
C TYR A 325 -8.30 8.97 -20.86
N VAL A 326 -7.86 9.08 -22.12
CA VAL A 326 -8.61 8.61 -23.29
C VAL A 326 -8.43 7.10 -23.50
N GLY A 327 -7.24 6.57 -23.21
CA GLY A 327 -6.96 5.15 -23.34
C GLY A 327 -5.49 4.80 -23.54
N GLU A 328 -5.25 3.50 -23.71
CA GLU A 328 -3.93 2.90 -23.98
C GLU A 328 -3.96 2.23 -25.36
N GLU A 329 -2.92 2.47 -26.15
CA GLU A 329 -2.71 1.84 -27.46
C GLU A 329 -1.35 1.14 -27.50
N PRO A 330 -1.21 0.02 -28.24
CA PRO A 330 0.10 -0.60 -28.45
C PRO A 330 1.02 0.33 -29.28
N ALA A 331 2.30 0.36 -28.92
CA ALA A 331 3.35 1.04 -29.68
C ALA A 331 4.45 0.05 -30.08
N ASP A 332 5.32 0.44 -31.02
CA ASP A 332 6.45 -0.39 -31.48
C ASP A 332 7.34 -0.88 -30.33
N ARG A 333 7.44 -0.07 -29.28
CA ARG A 333 8.06 -0.41 -28.01
C ARG A 333 7.20 0.15 -26.87
N GLY A 334 6.73 -0.73 -25.98
CA GLY A 334 5.87 -0.35 -24.85
C GLY A 334 4.43 -0.01 -25.26
N SER A 335 3.85 0.96 -24.58
CA SER A 335 2.48 1.44 -24.81
C SER A 335 2.45 2.95 -25.04
N ALA A 336 1.43 3.41 -25.76
CA ALA A 336 1.08 4.81 -25.92
C ALA A 336 -0.14 5.15 -25.08
N TYR A 337 0.00 6.08 -24.14
CA TYR A 337 -1.08 6.55 -23.27
C TYR A 337 -1.62 7.88 -23.79
N LEU A 338 -2.92 7.95 -24.05
CA LEU A 338 -3.59 9.11 -24.62
C LEU A 338 -4.27 9.94 -23.53
N VAL A 339 -3.90 11.22 -23.45
CA VAL A 339 -4.43 12.16 -22.45
C VAL A 339 -5.00 13.38 -23.15
N ARG A 340 -6.28 13.68 -22.93
CA ARG A 340 -6.93 14.85 -23.50
C ARG A 340 -6.99 15.98 -22.48
N ARG A 341 -6.59 17.17 -22.93
CA ARG A 341 -6.66 18.39 -22.13
C ARG A 341 -8.11 18.86 -22.01
N LEU A 342 -8.60 19.04 -20.78
CA LEU A 342 -9.95 19.56 -20.52
C LEU A 342 -9.97 21.01 -20.05
N SER A 343 -8.85 21.52 -19.52
CA SER A 343 -8.69 22.91 -19.03
C SER A 343 -7.28 23.44 -19.29
#